data_AF-A0A1C1YY84-F1
#
_entry.id   AF-A0A1C1YY84-F1
#
_cell.length_a   1.000
_cell.length_b   1.000
_cell.length_c   1.000
_cell.angle_alpha   90.00
_cell.angle_beta   90.00
_cell.angle_gamma   90.00
#
_symmetry.space_group_name_H-M   'P 1'
#
loop_
_entity.id
_entity.type
_entity.pdbx_description
1 polymer ?
#
loop_
_entity_poly.entity_id
_entity_poly.type
_entity_poly.pdbx_seq_one_letter_code
_entity_poly.pdbx_strand_id
1 'polypeptide(L)' 'MNYDPDKVWPSGLTIGEAEELHRHIIDGTRVFGFIAIVAHILAYVYTPWFG' A
#
# COMPACT_ATOMS: atom_id res chain seq x y z
N MET A 1 -0.17 27.30 16.25
CA MET A 1 -1.09 26.58 15.36
C MET A 1 -2.00 25.74 16.23
N ASN A 2 -3.30 26.03 16.26
CA ASN A 2 -4.26 25.20 17.00
C ASN A 2 -4.52 23.95 16.14
N TYR A 3 -4.16 22.77 16.65
CA TYR A 3 -4.38 21.51 15.95
C TYR A 3 -5.84 21.13 16.16
N ASP A 4 -6.62 21.25 15.10
CA ASP A 4 -8.01 20.81 15.06
C ASP A 4 -8.06 19.42 14.41
N PRO A 5 -8.29 18.34 15.18
CA PRO A 5 -8.31 16.97 14.68
C PRO A 5 -9.48 16.71 13.71
N ASP A 6 -10.56 17.49 13.83
CA ASP A 6 -11.79 17.34 13.04
C ASP A 6 -11.78 18.23 11.80
N LYS A 7 -10.69 18.99 11.58
CA LYS A 7 -10.51 19.81 10.39
C LYS A 7 -10.41 18.94 9.15
N VAL A 8 -11.38 19.14 8.26
CA VAL A 8 -11.40 18.54 6.92
C VAL A 8 -10.54 19.36 5.95
N TRP A 9 -9.70 18.67 5.18
CA TRP A 9 -8.84 19.27 4.15
C TRP A 9 -9.48 19.18 2.75
N PRO A 10 -8.92 19.81 1.69
CA PRO A 10 -9.48 19.72 0.33
C PRO A 10 -9.64 18.30 -0.23
N SER A 11 -8.96 17.31 0.37
CA SER A 11 -9.16 15.88 0.10
C SER A 11 -10.50 15.34 0.60
N GLY A 12 -11.23 16.08 1.44
CA GLY A 12 -12.45 15.64 2.10
C GLY A 12 -12.22 14.76 3.33
N LEU A 13 -10.96 14.58 3.75
CA LEU A 13 -10.58 13.75 4.90
C LEU A 13 -10.02 14.61 6.03
N THR A 14 -10.29 14.17 7.26
CA THR A 14 -9.52 14.55 8.44
C THR A 14 -8.11 13.94 8.36
N ILE A 15 -7.19 14.43 9.19
CA ILE A 15 -5.84 13.85 9.26
C ILE A 15 -5.90 12.38 9.72
N GLY A 16 -6.78 12.05 10.68
CA GLY A 16 -6.91 10.68 11.18
C GLY A 16 -7.39 9.70 10.12
N GLU A 17 -8.41 10.07 9.34
CA GLU A 17 -8.91 9.24 8.24
C GLU A 17 -7.87 9.06 7.13
N ALA A 18 -7.10 10.12 6.83
CA ALA A 18 -6.01 10.05 5.86
C ALA A 18 -4.89 9.09 6.33
N GLU A 19 -4.54 9.11 7.62
CA GLU A 19 -3.55 8.21 8.20
C GLU A 19 -4.03 6.75 8.23
N GLU A 20 -5.30 6.51 8.55
CA GLU A 20 -5.91 5.18 8.50
C GLU A 20 -5.83 4.58 7.09
N LEU A 21 -6.28 5.35 6.09
CA LEU A 21 -6.21 4.95 4.70
C LEU A 21 -4.76 4.70 4.25
N HIS A 22 -3.85 5.61 4.60
CA HIS A 22 -2.44 5.51 4.26
C HIS A 22 -1.79 4.24 4.82
N ARG A 23 -2.06 3.91 6.10
CA ARG A 23 -1.56 2.68 6.71
C ARG A 23 -2.09 1.44 6.00
N HIS A 24 -3.39 1.39 5.71
CA HIS A 24 -4.01 0.24 5.05
C HIS A 24 -3.44 0.02 3.64
N ILE A 25 -3.24 1.10 2.88
CA ILE A 25 -2.63 1.04 1.54
C ILE A 25 -1.19 0.56 1.61
N ILE A 26 -0.39 1.07 2.56
CA ILE A 26 1.00 0.65 2.71
C ILE A 26 1.09 -0.84 3.06
N ASP A 27 0.28 -1.31 4.01
CA ASP A 27 0.32 -2.70 4.44
C ASP A 27 -0.16 -3.64 3.33
N GLY A 28 -1.23 -3.28 2.60
CA GLY A 28 -1.69 -4.00 1.42
C GLY A 28 -0.61 -4.08 0.33
N THR A 29 0.06 -2.96 0.05
CA THR A 29 1.13 -2.88 -0.96
C THR A 29 2.35 -3.71 -0.57
N ARG A 30 2.72 -3.74 0.72
CA ARG A 30 3.82 -4.57 1.24
C ARG A 30 3.53 -6.06 1.08
N VAL A 31 2.33 -6.50 1.47
CA VAL A 31 1.91 -7.90 1.35
C VAL A 31 1.84 -8.32 -0.13
N PHE A 32 1.20 -7.51 -0.97
CA PHE A 32 1.12 -7.78 -2.40
C PHE A 32 2.51 -7.83 -3.05
N GLY A 33 3.37 -6.85 -2.74
CA GLY A 33 4.74 -6.79 -3.29
C GLY A 33 5.58 -8.00 -2.91
N PHE A 34 5.49 -8.46 -1.66
CA PHE A 34 6.17 -9.69 -1.21
C PHE A 34 5.69 -10.91 -2.00
N ILE A 35 4.37 -11.10 -2.11
CA ILE A 35 3.78 -12.22 -2.86
C ILE A 35 4.17 -12.14 -4.33
N ALA A 36 4.14 -10.95 -4.93
CA ALA A 36 4.52 -10.74 -6.32
C ALA A 36 5.98 -11.13 -6.57
N ILE A 37 6.92 -10.74 -5.71
CA ILE A 37 8.33 -11.14 -5.83
C ILE A 37 8.47 -12.66 -5.78
N VAL A 38 7.83 -13.31 -4.80
CA VAL A 38 7.86 -14.78 -4.68
C VAL A 38 7.30 -15.44 -5.94
N ALA A 39 6.16 -14.96 -6.44
CA ALA A 39 5.55 -15.48 -7.66
C ALA A 39 6.47 -15.33 -8.88
N HIS A 40 7.15 -14.20 -9.04
CA HIS A 40 8.08 -13.99 -10.16
C HIS A 40 9.33 -14.87 -10.05
N ILE A 41 9.85 -15.10 -8.83
CA ILE A 41 10.97 -16.02 -8.61
C ILE A 41 10.56 -17.45 -8.99
N LEU A 42 9.40 -17.92 -8.51
CA LEU A 42 8.90 -19.25 -8.84
C LEU A 42 8.64 -19.40 -10.34
N ALA A 43 8.02 -18.41 -10.97
CA ALA A 43 7.79 -18.39 -12.40
C ALA A 43 9.10 -18.45 -13.19
N TYR A 44 10.13 -17.71 -12.76
CA TYR A 44 11.46 -17.74 -13.38
C TYR A 44 12.11 -19.13 -13.30
N VAL A 45 11.99 -19.82 -12.15
CA VAL A 45 12.59 -21.15 -11.94
C VAL A 45 11.85 -22.25 -12.71
N TYR A 46 10.52 -22.27 -12.68
CA TYR A 46 9.73 -23.40 -13.18
C TYR A 46 9.25 -23.26 -14.63
N THR A 47 9.07 -22.02 -15.10
CA THR A 47 8.64 -21.72 -16.46
C THR A 47 9.44 -20.52 -16.94
N PRO A 48 10.75 -20.68 -17.22
CA PRO A 48 11.56 -19.58 -17.69
C PRO A 48 10.90 -19.02 -18.95
N TRP A 49 10.67 -17.71 -18.92
CA TRP A 49 9.87 -17.02 -19.94
C TRP A 49 10.58 -16.99 -21.31
N PHE A 50 11.86 -17.37 -21.33
CA PHE A 50 12.74 -17.56 -22.48
C PHE A 50 13.30 -19.00 -22.51
N GLY A 51 12.44 -20.01 -22.57
CA GLY A 51 12.89 -21.40 -22.79
C GLY A 51 13.94 -21.53 -23.91
#